data_AF-A0AAD5M147-F1
#
_entry.id   AF-A0AAD5M147-F1
#
_cell.length_a   1.000
_cell.length_b   1.000
_cell.length_c   1.000
_cell.angle_alpha   90.00
_cell.angle_beta   90.00
_cell.angle_gamma   90.00
#
_symmetry.space_group_name_H-M   'P 1'
#
loop_
_entity.id
_entity.type
_entity.pdbx_description
1 polymer ?
#
loop_
_entity_poly.entity_id
_entity_poly.type
_entity_poly.pdbx_seq_one_letter_code
_entity_poly.pdbx_strand_id
1 'polypeptide(L)'
;MDKTAIPYDLDFAMRTCEQYRLDKSTVHLFCVSELFNEAVELALKRFDEDGVDLAKECAHMMDPDEDDAIMGLEPMYSVEQRRRIWLKIAAAVIKRSGNAGECIGLLKESGDVISIQDILPFFPEFTKIDDFKDPLCECLKEHSVKIQELQQAMNDATLTAKEIREKTQRLRNRVTVIKAGDLCARCDRSLVGRPFYAHTCRHFFHRECLEEAMMPYLNEVLSC
;
A
#
# COMPACT_ATOMS: atom_id res chain seq x y z
N MET A 1 13.19 0.25 9.17
CA MET A 1 13.68 0.55 10.54
C MET A 1 14.94 1.38 10.42
N ASP A 2 14.92 2.64 10.87
CA ASP A 2 16.10 3.51 10.80
C ASP A 2 17.23 3.02 11.70
N LYS A 3 18.43 2.83 11.13
CA LYS A 3 19.67 2.44 11.84
C LYS A 3 20.00 3.35 13.04
N THR A 4 19.47 4.57 13.06
CA THR A 4 19.67 5.56 14.12
C THR A 4 18.73 5.40 15.31
N ALA A 5 17.69 4.57 15.22
CA ALA A 5 16.72 4.34 16.30
C ALA A 5 17.14 3.26 17.31
N ILE A 6 18.27 2.59 17.05
CA ILE A 6 18.71 1.43 17.83
C ILE A 6 19.65 1.90 18.96
N PRO A 7 19.35 1.59 20.24
CA PRO A 7 20.09 2.12 21.39
C PRO A 7 21.44 1.41 21.65
N TYR A 8 21.91 0.58 20.71
CA TYR A 8 23.15 -0.18 20.84
C TYR A 8 23.96 -0.18 19.54
N ASP A 9 25.27 -0.34 19.66
CA ASP A 9 26.18 -0.46 18.51
C ASP A 9 25.98 -1.81 17.80
N LEU A 10 25.46 -1.73 16.57
CA LEU A 10 25.10 -2.87 15.75
C LEU A 10 26.33 -3.68 15.32
N ASP A 11 27.46 -3.01 15.02
CA ASP A 11 28.70 -3.67 14.64
C ASP A 11 29.29 -4.45 15.81
N PHE A 12 29.22 -3.88 17.01
CA PHE A 12 29.63 -4.56 18.23
C PHE A 12 28.73 -5.76 18.55
N ALA A 13 27.41 -5.59 18.43
CA ALA A 13 26.45 -6.66 18.66
C ALA A 13 26.66 -7.83 17.70
N MET A 14 26.83 -7.58 16.40
CA MET A 14 27.08 -8.62 15.40
C MET A 14 28.37 -9.41 15.68
N ARG A 15 29.48 -8.72 15.98
CA ARG A 15 30.76 -9.39 16.32
C ARG A 15 30.62 -10.27 17.56
N THR A 16 29.88 -9.78 18.55
CA THR A 16 29.63 -10.52 19.80
C THR A 16 28.78 -11.77 19.51
N CYS A 17 27.68 -11.64 18.77
CA CYS A 17 26.84 -12.78 18.40
C CYS A 17 27.61 -13.83 17.59
N GLU A 18 28.49 -13.41 16.69
CA GLU A 18 29.35 -14.33 15.92
C GLU A 18 30.37 -15.04 16.81
N GLN A 19 30.98 -14.34 17.78
CA GLN A 19 31.92 -14.93 18.74
C GLN A 19 31.25 -16.00 19.62
N TYR A 20 30.01 -15.76 20.05
CA TYR A 20 29.25 -16.68 20.89
C TYR A 20 28.38 -17.68 20.09
N ARG A 21 28.45 -17.66 18.75
CA ARG A 21 27.65 -18.52 17.84
C ARG A 21 26.13 -18.45 18.10
N LEU A 22 25.63 -17.24 18.34
CA LEU A 22 24.20 -16.99 18.54
C LEU A 22 23.50 -16.76 17.20
N ASP A 23 23.38 -17.83 16.40
CA ASP A 23 23.00 -17.75 14.99
C ASP A 23 21.63 -17.09 14.75
N LYS A 24 20.62 -17.37 15.58
CA LYS A 24 19.27 -16.78 15.43
C LYS A 24 19.33 -15.26 15.65
N SER A 25 20.11 -14.81 16.64
CA SER A 25 20.33 -13.39 16.91
C SER A 25 21.14 -12.73 15.80
N THR A 26 22.15 -13.41 15.25
CA THR A 26 22.95 -12.90 14.12
C THR A 26 22.08 -12.67 12.87
N VAL A 27 21.18 -13.60 12.54
CA VAL A 27 20.21 -13.41 11.43
C VAL A 27 19.34 -12.18 11.66
N HIS A 28 18.78 -12.03 12.86
CA HIS A 28 17.95 -10.88 13.20
C HIS A 28 18.74 -9.56 13.10
N LEU A 29 19.96 -9.52 13.64
CA LEU A 29 20.82 -8.33 13.56
C LEU A 29 21.20 -7.99 12.10
N PHE A 30 21.38 -8.98 11.22
CA PHE A 30 21.57 -8.72 9.80
C PHE A 30 20.32 -8.14 9.13
N CYS A 31 19.12 -8.62 9.47
CA CYS A 31 17.87 -8.06 8.94
C CYS A 31 17.67 -6.61 9.44
N VAL A 32 18.00 -6.31 10.70
CA VAL A 32 18.02 -4.94 11.25
C VAL A 32 19.08 -4.05 10.58
N SER A 33 20.21 -4.62 10.16
CA SER A 33 21.27 -3.92 9.43
C SER A 33 20.97 -3.73 7.93
N GLU A 34 19.80 -4.19 7.46
CA GLU A 34 19.37 -4.22 6.05
C GLU A 34 20.20 -5.16 5.16
N LEU A 35 20.94 -6.09 5.78
CA LEU A 35 21.77 -7.12 5.12
C LEU A 35 20.97 -8.40 4.90
N PHE A 36 19.78 -8.30 4.30
CA PHE A 36 18.86 -9.42 4.10
C PHE A 36 19.45 -10.60 3.31
N ASN A 37 20.38 -10.33 2.39
CA ASN A 37 21.00 -11.40 1.60
C ASN A 37 21.89 -12.30 2.45
N GLU A 38 22.69 -11.70 3.34
CA GLU A 38 23.55 -12.44 4.25
C GLU A 38 22.73 -13.11 5.34
N ALA A 39 21.68 -12.42 5.83
CA ALA A 39 20.76 -12.97 6.81
C ALA A 39 20.10 -14.27 6.32
N VAL A 40 19.53 -14.25 5.12
CA VAL A 40 18.87 -15.42 4.51
C VAL A 40 19.89 -16.51 4.18
N GLU A 41 21.08 -16.15 3.70
CA GLU A 41 22.12 -17.13 3.42
C GLU A 41 22.63 -17.81 4.70
N LEU A 42 22.77 -17.07 5.80
CA LEU A 42 23.15 -17.62 7.09
C LEU A 42 22.03 -18.48 7.70
N ALA A 43 20.78 -18.03 7.58
CA ALA A 43 19.61 -18.79 8.01
C ALA A 43 19.54 -20.15 7.32
N LEU A 44 19.69 -20.17 5.99
CA LEU A 44 19.63 -21.38 5.18
C LEU A 44 20.85 -22.31 5.34
N LYS A 45 22.01 -21.79 5.77
CA LYS A 45 23.23 -22.58 5.97
C LYS A 45 23.35 -23.18 7.37
N ARG A 46 22.97 -22.44 8.40
CA ARG A 46 23.20 -22.82 9.80
C ARG A 46 22.00 -23.55 10.43
N PHE A 47 20.81 -23.34 9.87
CA PHE A 47 19.60 -24.01 10.34
C PHE A 47 19.10 -24.99 9.29
N ASP A 48 18.95 -26.25 9.69
CA ASP A 48 18.32 -27.27 8.87
C ASP A 48 16.82 -26.99 8.81
N GLU A 49 15.98 -27.56 9.67
CA GLU A 49 14.52 -27.46 9.54
C GLU A 49 13.98 -26.02 9.75
N ASP A 50 14.41 -25.34 10.82
CA ASP A 50 13.98 -23.95 11.14
C ASP A 50 14.49 -22.87 10.15
N GLY A 51 15.43 -23.20 9.26
CA GLY A 51 16.13 -22.20 8.45
C GLY A 51 15.28 -21.56 7.37
N VAL A 52 14.32 -22.32 6.84
CA VAL A 52 13.39 -21.81 5.82
C VAL A 52 12.40 -20.83 6.45
N ASP A 53 11.86 -21.16 7.62
CA ASP A 53 10.91 -20.30 8.32
C ASP A 53 11.56 -18.98 8.76
N LEU A 54 12.77 -19.04 9.32
CA LEU A 54 13.55 -17.82 9.63
C LEU A 54 13.86 -16.98 8.38
N ALA A 55 14.15 -17.63 7.25
CA ALA A 55 14.38 -16.91 6.01
C ALA A 55 13.11 -16.23 5.47
N LYS A 56 11.96 -16.88 5.59
CA LYS A 56 10.64 -16.31 5.27
C LYS A 56 10.31 -15.12 6.16
N GLU A 57 10.53 -15.22 7.47
CA GLU A 57 10.37 -14.10 8.41
C GLU A 57 11.22 -12.89 7.99
N CYS A 58 12.48 -13.12 7.60
CA CYS A 58 13.33 -12.03 7.09
C CYS A 58 12.89 -11.48 5.73
N ALA A 59 12.27 -12.29 4.86
CA ALA A 59 11.69 -11.79 3.62
C ALA A 59 10.46 -10.92 3.89
N HIS A 60 9.59 -11.30 4.83
CA HIS A 60 8.41 -10.54 5.22
C HIS A 60 8.74 -9.21 5.89
N MET A 61 9.87 -9.09 6.58
CA MET A 61 10.35 -7.78 7.07
C MET A 61 10.66 -6.77 5.96
N MET A 62 10.77 -7.23 4.70
CA MET A 62 10.93 -6.34 3.55
C MET A 62 9.61 -5.95 2.89
N ASP A 63 8.49 -6.59 3.25
CA ASP A 63 7.20 -6.27 2.65
C ASP A 63 6.77 -4.85 3.05
N PRO A 64 6.08 -4.14 2.13
CA PRO A 64 5.60 -2.80 2.43
C PRO A 64 4.58 -2.87 3.57
N ASP A 65 4.70 -1.94 4.53
CA ASP A 65 3.72 -1.79 5.60
C ASP A 65 2.33 -1.53 5.00
N GLU A 66 1.29 -2.18 5.54
CA GLU A 66 -0.09 -2.04 5.02
C GLU A 66 -0.53 -0.58 5.01
N ASP A 67 -0.18 0.17 6.06
CA ASP A 67 -0.48 1.59 6.17
C ASP A 67 0.22 2.42 5.08
N ASP A 68 1.50 2.14 4.80
CA ASP A 68 2.26 2.81 3.75
C ASP A 68 1.71 2.50 2.35
N ALA A 69 1.30 1.25 2.12
CA ALA A 69 0.65 0.83 0.89
C ALA A 69 -0.72 1.53 0.68
N ILE A 70 -1.51 1.69 1.74
CA ILE A 70 -2.79 2.42 1.69
C ILE A 70 -2.57 3.92 1.43
N MET A 71 -1.53 4.50 2.02
CA MET A 71 -1.18 5.91 1.84
C MET A 71 -0.46 6.19 0.51
N GLY A 72 -0.14 5.15 -0.27
CA GLY A 72 0.52 5.28 -1.58
C GLY A 72 1.97 5.75 -1.48
N LEU A 73 2.62 5.48 -0.34
CA LEU A 73 4.04 5.76 -0.15
C LEU A 73 4.89 4.77 -0.97
N GLU A 74 6.03 5.22 -1.47
CA GLU A 74 6.97 4.33 -2.14
C GLU A 74 7.50 3.30 -1.13
N PRO A 75 7.45 1.99 -1.46
CA PRO A 75 7.98 0.95 -0.58
C PRO A 75 9.44 1.21 -0.23
N MET A 76 9.81 0.97 1.03
CA MET A 76 11.20 1.10 1.49
C MET A 76 12.18 0.23 0.66
N TYR A 77 11.71 -0.92 0.16
CA TYR A 77 12.50 -1.84 -0.66
C TYR A 77 11.87 -2.05 -2.04
N SER A 78 12.72 -2.07 -3.07
CA SER A 78 12.26 -2.30 -4.44
C SER A 78 11.73 -3.72 -4.62
N VAL A 79 10.86 -3.91 -5.62
CA VAL A 79 10.34 -5.24 -5.99
C VAL A 79 11.49 -6.19 -6.36
N GLU A 80 12.54 -5.71 -7.03
CA GLU A 80 13.70 -6.51 -7.41
C GLU A 80 14.50 -7.01 -6.20
N GLN A 81 14.64 -6.18 -5.16
CA GLN A 81 15.35 -6.56 -3.93
C GLN A 81 14.61 -7.69 -3.21
N ARG A 82 13.29 -7.57 -3.04
CA ARG A 82 12.45 -8.60 -2.45
C ARG A 82 12.46 -9.88 -3.28
N ARG A 83 12.33 -9.74 -4.61
CA ARG A 83 12.39 -10.85 -5.57
C ARG A 83 13.69 -11.63 -5.47
N ARG A 84 14.83 -10.96 -5.31
CA ARG A 84 16.13 -11.64 -5.13
C ARG A 84 16.17 -12.51 -3.87
N ILE A 85 15.59 -12.03 -2.77
CA ILE A 85 15.52 -12.78 -1.52
C ILE A 85 14.59 -13.98 -1.65
N TRP A 86 13.36 -13.77 -2.14
CA TRP A 86 12.38 -14.83 -2.34
C TRP A 86 12.89 -15.93 -3.28
N LEU A 87 13.61 -15.58 -4.36
CA LEU A 87 14.24 -16.55 -5.25
C LEU A 87 15.33 -17.40 -4.56
N LYS A 88 16.12 -16.80 -3.66
CA LYS A 88 17.11 -17.56 -2.86
C LYS A 88 16.43 -18.57 -1.94
N ILE A 89 15.34 -18.17 -1.29
CA ILE A 89 14.56 -19.05 -0.41
C ILE A 89 13.94 -20.18 -1.24
N ALA A 90 13.30 -19.85 -2.37
CA ALA A 90 12.71 -20.83 -3.27
C ALA A 90 13.73 -21.85 -3.78
N ALA A 91 14.91 -21.40 -4.22
CA ALA A 91 15.99 -22.28 -4.67
C ALA A 91 16.45 -23.24 -3.56
N ALA A 92 16.51 -22.78 -2.31
CA ALA A 92 16.88 -23.63 -1.18
C ALA A 92 15.79 -24.64 -0.81
N VAL A 93 14.51 -24.25 -0.86
CA VAL A 93 13.37 -25.15 -0.62
C VAL A 93 13.31 -26.24 -1.69
N ILE A 94 13.37 -25.85 -2.97
CA ILE A 94 13.34 -26.81 -4.10
C ILE A 94 14.50 -27.81 -4.00
N LYS A 95 15.70 -27.35 -3.62
CA LYS A 95 16.86 -28.23 -3.45
C LYS A 95 16.70 -29.23 -2.31
N ARG A 96 15.91 -28.93 -1.28
CA ARG A 96 15.73 -29.76 -0.08
C ARG A 96 14.55 -30.70 -0.18
N SER A 97 13.36 -30.18 -0.47
CA SER A 97 12.12 -30.96 -0.48
C SER A 97 11.72 -31.43 -1.87
N GLY A 98 12.11 -30.70 -2.93
CA GLY A 98 11.74 -31.01 -4.33
C GLY A 98 10.23 -31.07 -4.57
N ASN A 99 9.42 -30.59 -3.62
CA ASN A 99 7.98 -30.74 -3.64
C ASN A 99 7.33 -29.49 -4.24
N ALA A 100 6.60 -29.67 -5.34
CA ALA A 100 5.84 -28.60 -6.00
C ALA A 100 4.81 -27.95 -5.05
N GLY A 101 4.24 -28.71 -4.12
CA GLY A 101 3.28 -28.22 -3.12
C GLY A 101 3.82 -27.08 -2.25
N GLU A 102 5.01 -27.27 -1.67
CA GLU A 102 5.66 -26.25 -0.84
C GLU A 102 6.05 -25.01 -1.65
N CYS A 103 6.39 -25.18 -2.92
CA CYS A 103 6.75 -24.09 -3.81
C CYS A 103 5.58 -23.14 -4.07
N ILE A 104 4.35 -23.66 -4.17
CA ILE A 104 3.15 -22.82 -4.35
C ILE A 104 2.85 -22.07 -3.07
N GLY A 105 2.99 -22.72 -1.91
CA GLY A 105 2.90 -22.03 -0.62
C GLY A 105 3.83 -20.83 -0.59
N LEU A 106 5.07 -21.02 -1.06
CA LEU A 106 6.08 -19.98 -1.23
C LEU A 106 5.67 -18.88 -2.22
N LEU A 107 5.07 -19.23 -3.37
CA LEU A 107 4.54 -18.25 -4.33
C LEU A 107 3.43 -17.39 -3.69
N LYS A 108 2.51 -18.02 -2.95
CA LYS A 108 1.42 -17.34 -2.25
C LYS A 108 1.94 -16.43 -1.13
N GLU A 109 2.87 -16.92 -0.31
CA GLU A 109 3.52 -16.15 0.76
C GLU A 109 4.29 -14.95 0.21
N SER A 110 4.89 -15.07 -0.98
CA SER A 110 5.65 -13.97 -1.58
C SER A 110 4.81 -12.79 -2.09
N GLY A 111 3.47 -12.89 -2.07
CA GLY A 111 2.58 -11.79 -2.47
C GLY A 111 2.75 -11.34 -3.93
N ASP A 112 2.85 -12.29 -4.87
CA ASP A 112 3.11 -12.07 -6.31
C ASP A 112 4.49 -11.45 -6.65
N VAL A 113 5.44 -11.39 -5.72
CA VAL A 113 6.81 -10.89 -5.98
C VAL A 113 7.61 -11.83 -6.87
N ILE A 114 7.38 -13.14 -6.74
CA ILE A 114 7.94 -14.19 -7.60
C ILE A 114 6.82 -14.93 -8.32
N SER A 115 7.08 -15.36 -9.56
CA SER A 115 6.15 -16.14 -10.35
C SER A 115 6.63 -17.59 -10.51
N ILE A 116 5.71 -18.48 -10.90
CA ILE A 116 6.06 -19.87 -11.23
C ILE A 116 7.16 -19.97 -12.28
N GLN A 117 7.17 -19.06 -13.26
CA GLN A 117 8.17 -19.02 -14.33
C GLN A 117 9.59 -18.79 -13.79
N ASP A 118 9.69 -18.05 -12.68
CA ASP A 118 10.97 -17.71 -12.06
C ASP A 118 11.57 -18.89 -11.30
N ILE A 119 10.72 -19.82 -10.81
CA ILE A 119 11.17 -20.97 -10.02
C ILE A 119 11.38 -22.24 -10.85
N LEU A 120 10.73 -22.37 -12.02
CA LEU A 120 10.87 -23.51 -12.92
C LEU A 120 12.35 -23.89 -13.22
N PRO A 121 13.29 -22.96 -13.43
CA PRO A 121 14.68 -23.29 -13.70
C PRO A 121 15.42 -24.01 -12.55
N PHE A 122 14.93 -23.92 -11.32
CA PHE A 122 15.58 -24.55 -10.16
C PHE A 122 15.17 -26.01 -9.96
N PHE A 123 14.15 -26.49 -10.67
CA PHE A 123 13.69 -27.87 -10.55
C PHE A 123 14.62 -28.85 -11.28
N PRO A 124 14.85 -30.05 -10.72
CA PRO A 124 15.60 -31.09 -11.39
C PRO A 124 14.87 -31.60 -12.65
N GLU A 125 15.63 -32.08 -13.64
CA GLU A 125 15.12 -32.60 -14.93
C GLU A 125 14.08 -33.73 -14.79
N PHE A 126 14.08 -34.45 -13.66
CA PHE A 126 13.19 -35.59 -13.41
C PHE A 126 11.90 -35.23 -12.66
N THR A 127 11.61 -33.94 -12.44
CA THR A 127 10.35 -33.50 -11.83
C THR A 127 9.20 -33.80 -12.78
N LYS A 128 8.16 -34.51 -12.32
CA LYS A 128 7.06 -34.89 -13.20
C LYS A 128 6.14 -33.69 -13.42
N ILE A 129 5.66 -33.52 -14.64
CA ILE A 129 4.68 -32.49 -14.98
C ILE A 129 3.40 -32.65 -14.15
N ASP A 130 3.04 -33.90 -13.77
CA ASP A 130 1.90 -34.18 -12.91
C ASP A 130 1.99 -33.48 -11.55
N ASP A 131 3.21 -33.30 -11.01
CA ASP A 131 3.42 -32.63 -9.72
C ASP A 131 3.06 -31.13 -9.79
N PHE A 132 3.04 -30.53 -10.99
CA PHE A 132 2.70 -29.12 -11.22
C PHE A 132 1.27 -28.89 -11.68
N LYS A 133 0.52 -29.95 -12.01
CA LYS A 133 -0.78 -29.82 -12.65
C LYS A 133 -1.78 -29.08 -11.79
N ASP A 134 -2.05 -29.57 -10.58
CA ASP A 134 -2.98 -28.94 -9.65
C ASP A 134 -2.47 -27.56 -9.16
N PRO A 135 -1.17 -27.43 -8.79
CA PRO A 135 -0.52 -26.16 -8.49
C PRO A 135 -0.76 -25.05 -9.51
N LEU A 136 -0.51 -25.37 -10.78
CA LEU A 136 -0.62 -24.42 -11.88
C LEU A 136 -2.08 -24.08 -12.15
N CYS A 137 -2.98 -25.07 -12.07
CA CYS A 137 -4.41 -24.83 -12.19
C CYS A 137 -4.93 -23.88 -11.12
N GLU A 138 -4.43 -23.97 -9.89
CA GLU A 138 -4.82 -23.08 -8.80
C GLU A 138 -4.30 -21.64 -9.04
N CYS A 139 -3.03 -21.48 -9.36
CA CYS A 139 -2.44 -20.16 -9.69
C CYS A 139 -3.18 -19.47 -10.85
N LEU A 140 -3.52 -20.23 -11.91
CA LEU A 140 -4.25 -19.70 -13.06
C LEU A 140 -5.68 -19.25 -12.70
N LYS A 141 -6.35 -19.97 -11.79
CA LYS A 141 -7.68 -19.59 -11.28
C LYS A 141 -7.59 -18.31 -10.45
N GLU A 142 -6.63 -18.21 -9.54
CA GLU A 142 -6.42 -17.03 -8.71
C GLU A 142 -6.15 -15.78 -9.57
N HIS A 143 -5.28 -15.89 -10.57
CA HIS A 143 -5.05 -14.78 -11.51
C HIS A 143 -6.31 -14.40 -12.29
N SER A 144 -7.11 -15.38 -12.72
CA SER A 144 -8.37 -15.10 -13.41
C SER A 144 -9.35 -14.33 -12.54
N VAL A 145 -9.47 -14.68 -11.25
CA VAL A 145 -10.30 -13.97 -10.28
C VAL A 145 -9.77 -12.56 -10.05
N LYS A 146 -8.47 -12.39 -9.81
CA LYS A 146 -7.84 -11.08 -9.59
C LYS A 146 -8.03 -10.14 -10.79
N ILE A 147 -7.95 -10.66 -12.02
CA ILE A 147 -8.26 -9.90 -13.23
C ILE A 147 -9.72 -9.43 -13.23
N GLN A 148 -10.67 -10.30 -12.88
CA GLN A 148 -12.08 -9.94 -12.81
C GLN A 148 -12.35 -8.85 -11.75
N GLU A 149 -11.74 -8.98 -10.56
CA GLU A 149 -11.84 -8.00 -9.49
C GLU A 149 -11.29 -6.63 -9.92
N LEU A 150 -10.11 -6.61 -10.55
CA LEU A 150 -9.52 -5.36 -11.07
C LEU A 150 -10.41 -4.73 -12.15
N GLN A 151 -10.96 -5.54 -13.06
CA GLN A 151 -11.89 -5.04 -14.09
C GLN A 151 -13.15 -4.44 -13.45
N GLN A 152 -13.69 -5.09 -12.42
CA GLN A 152 -14.85 -4.59 -11.69
C GLN A 152 -14.54 -3.27 -10.97
N ALA A 153 -13.42 -3.20 -10.25
CA ALA A 153 -12.96 -1.97 -9.59
C ALA A 153 -12.77 -0.81 -10.59
N MET A 154 -12.22 -1.10 -11.77
CA MET A 154 -12.05 -0.10 -12.84
C MET A 154 -13.40 0.41 -13.36
N ASN A 155 -14.37 -0.48 -13.56
CA ASN A 155 -15.72 -0.12 -14.00
C ASN A 155 -16.44 0.74 -12.94
N ASP A 156 -16.37 0.35 -11.67
CA ASP A 156 -17.01 1.07 -10.57
C ASP A 156 -16.41 2.47 -10.37
N ALA A 157 -15.07 2.59 -10.44
CA ALA A 157 -14.40 3.88 -10.42
C ALA A 157 -14.81 4.77 -11.60
N THR A 158 -14.96 4.17 -12.79
CA THR A 158 -15.39 4.89 -14.00
C THR A 158 -16.83 5.39 -13.91
N LEU A 159 -17.75 4.55 -13.41
CA LEU A 159 -19.15 4.92 -13.17
C LEU A 159 -19.23 6.05 -12.14
N THR A 160 -18.51 5.93 -11.03
CA THR A 160 -18.45 6.94 -9.98
C THR A 160 -17.91 8.28 -10.53
N ALA A 161 -16.83 8.25 -11.29
CA ALA A 161 -16.27 9.45 -11.92
C ALA A 161 -17.27 10.10 -12.90
N LYS A 162 -18.03 9.31 -13.65
CA LYS A 162 -19.09 9.81 -14.53
C LYS A 162 -20.20 10.50 -13.75
N GLU A 163 -20.69 9.89 -12.66
CA GLU A 163 -21.70 10.50 -11.79
C GLU A 163 -21.22 11.82 -11.19
N ILE A 164 -19.96 11.88 -10.72
CA ILE A 164 -19.37 13.11 -10.19
C ILE A 164 -19.33 14.21 -11.25
N ARG A 165 -18.91 13.88 -12.47
CA ARG A 165 -18.88 14.84 -13.60
C ARG A 165 -20.28 15.34 -13.94
N GLU A 166 -21.27 14.46 -13.99
CA GLU A 166 -22.67 14.84 -14.23
C GLU A 166 -23.22 15.75 -13.12
N LYS A 167 -22.99 15.40 -11.84
CA LYS A 167 -23.39 16.24 -10.69
C LYS A 167 -22.72 17.60 -10.73
N THR A 168 -21.42 17.65 -11.05
CA THR A 168 -20.66 18.91 -11.18
C THR A 168 -21.23 19.78 -12.28
N GLN A 169 -21.56 19.21 -13.44
CA GLN A 169 -22.16 19.95 -14.56
C GLN A 169 -23.56 20.46 -14.20
N ARG A 170 -24.38 19.67 -13.50
CA ARG A 170 -25.69 20.11 -12.99
C ARG A 170 -25.57 21.26 -12.01
N LEU A 171 -24.58 21.22 -11.11
CA LEU A 171 -24.30 22.32 -10.16
C LEU A 171 -23.86 23.59 -10.88
N ARG A 172 -22.99 23.48 -11.89
CA ARG A 172 -22.52 24.63 -12.70
C ARG A 172 -23.65 25.31 -13.45
N ASN A 173 -24.60 24.53 -13.98
CA ASN A 173 -25.72 25.05 -14.76
C ASN A 173 -26.95 25.42 -13.90
N ARG A 174 -26.81 25.43 -12.57
CA ARG A 174 -27.91 25.75 -11.66
C ARG A 174 -28.20 27.25 -11.68
N VAL A 175 -29.39 27.61 -12.17
CA VAL A 175 -29.88 28.99 -12.14
C VAL A 175 -30.65 29.24 -10.84
N THR A 176 -30.41 30.38 -10.20
CA THR A 176 -31.22 30.85 -9.06
C THR A 176 -32.13 31.98 -9.56
N VAL A 177 -33.44 31.74 -9.54
CA VAL A 177 -34.45 32.74 -9.90
C VAL A 177 -34.74 33.61 -8.69
N ILE A 178 -34.63 34.92 -8.86
CA ILE A 178 -34.86 35.93 -7.81
C ILE A 178 -36.15 36.66 -8.13
N LYS A 179 -37.05 36.74 -7.15
CA LYS A 179 -38.33 37.45 -7.24
C LYS A 179 -38.18 38.85 -6.63
N ALA A 180 -39.00 39.79 -7.09
CA ALA A 180 -39.01 41.15 -6.55
C ALA A 180 -39.33 41.24 -5.05
N GLY A 181 -40.01 40.22 -4.50
CA GLY A 181 -40.33 40.12 -3.07
C GLY A 181 -39.25 39.44 -2.22
N ASP A 182 -38.12 39.00 -2.79
CA ASP A 182 -37.07 38.35 -2.02
C ASP A 182 -36.38 39.36 -1.09
N LEU A 183 -36.13 38.92 0.14
CA LEU A 183 -35.61 39.74 1.23
C LEU A 183 -34.19 39.32 1.61
N CYS A 184 -33.44 40.26 2.17
CA CYS A 184 -32.13 39.97 2.76
C CYS A 184 -32.29 39.18 4.07
N ALA A 185 -31.64 38.03 4.19
CA ALA A 185 -31.71 37.15 5.37
C ALA A 185 -31.11 37.73 6.66
N ARG A 186 -30.44 38.89 6.60
CA ARG A 186 -29.91 39.59 7.79
C ARG A 186 -30.80 40.73 8.27
N CYS A 187 -31.39 41.50 7.35
CA CYS A 187 -32.10 42.73 7.69
C CYS A 187 -33.57 42.76 7.25
N ASP A 188 -34.07 41.66 6.66
CA ASP A 188 -35.45 41.46 6.19
C ASP A 188 -35.98 42.55 5.23
N ARG A 189 -35.08 43.33 4.61
CA ARG A 189 -35.41 44.35 3.61
C ARG A 189 -35.29 43.81 2.19
N SER A 190 -36.05 44.39 1.26
CA SER A 190 -36.03 44.01 -0.17
C SER A 190 -34.62 44.09 -0.76
N LEU A 191 -34.30 43.11 -1.62
CA LEU A 191 -33.06 43.07 -2.40
C LEU A 191 -33.04 44.07 -3.57
N VAL A 192 -34.22 44.53 -3.99
CA VAL A 192 -34.37 45.42 -5.15
C VAL A 192 -33.71 46.77 -4.88
N GLY A 193 -32.89 47.23 -5.82
CA GLY A 193 -32.24 48.54 -5.77
C GLY A 193 -30.93 48.61 -4.98
N ARG A 194 -30.41 47.48 -4.47
CA ARG A 194 -29.10 47.39 -3.80
C ARG A 194 -28.28 46.22 -4.35
N PRO A 195 -26.93 46.30 -4.38
CA PRO A 195 -26.10 45.16 -4.73
C PRO A 195 -26.26 44.05 -3.68
N PHE A 196 -26.44 42.81 -4.13
CA PHE A 196 -26.67 41.65 -3.27
C PHE A 196 -25.91 40.42 -3.77
N TYR A 197 -25.66 39.47 -2.87
CA TYR A 197 -25.16 38.13 -3.16
C TYR A 197 -26.30 37.12 -3.07
N ALA A 198 -26.38 36.23 -4.06
CA ALA A 198 -27.33 35.13 -4.10
C ALA A 198 -26.56 33.81 -3.93
N HIS A 199 -26.82 33.11 -2.83
CA HIS A 199 -26.19 31.82 -2.55
C HIS A 199 -27.05 30.66 -3.07
N THR A 200 -26.39 29.54 -3.41
CA THR A 200 -27.04 28.33 -3.93
C THR A 200 -27.98 27.65 -2.92
N CYS A 201 -27.86 27.99 -1.63
CA CYS A 201 -28.77 27.61 -0.55
C CYS A 201 -30.07 28.44 -0.51
N ARG A 202 -30.29 29.35 -1.48
CA ARG A 202 -31.43 30.30 -1.56
C ARG A 202 -31.48 31.36 -0.46
N HIS A 203 -30.36 31.59 0.23
CA HIS A 203 -30.21 32.78 1.06
C HIS A 203 -29.64 33.93 0.22
N PHE A 204 -30.18 35.12 0.47
CA PHE A 204 -29.78 36.34 -0.20
C PHE A 204 -29.32 37.35 0.84
N PHE A 205 -28.22 38.05 0.57
CA PHE A 205 -27.70 39.08 1.45
C PHE A 205 -27.37 40.33 0.65
N HIS A 206 -27.70 41.51 1.16
CA HIS A 206 -27.08 42.72 0.63
C HIS A 206 -25.56 42.62 0.82
N ARG A 207 -24.80 43.21 -0.11
CA ARG A 207 -23.33 43.21 -0.05
C ARG A 207 -22.82 43.69 1.31
N GLU A 208 -23.35 44.81 1.79
CA GLU A 208 -23.00 45.43 3.08
C GLU A 208 -23.37 44.53 4.27
N CYS A 209 -24.55 43.91 4.25
CA CYS A 209 -25.02 43.01 5.30
C CYS A 209 -24.14 41.76 5.44
N LEU A 210 -23.62 41.25 4.32
CA LEU A 210 -22.70 40.12 4.30
C LEU A 210 -21.31 40.54 4.78
N GLU A 211 -20.77 41.65 4.27
CA GLU A 211 -19.48 42.20 4.69
C GLU A 211 -19.45 42.42 6.21
N GLU A 212 -20.46 43.11 6.76
CA GLU A 212 -20.59 43.32 8.20
C GLU A 212 -20.72 42.02 9.00
N ALA A 213 -21.18 40.91 8.39
CA ALA A 213 -21.32 39.61 9.08
C ALA A 213 -19.98 38.88 9.15
N MET A 214 -19.16 39.05 8.12
CA MET A 214 -17.89 38.33 7.95
C MET A 214 -16.71 39.05 8.61
N MET A 215 -16.77 40.38 8.73
CA MET A 215 -15.72 41.19 9.39
C MET A 215 -15.22 40.67 10.75
N PRO A 216 -16.06 40.22 11.71
CA PRO A 216 -15.56 39.70 12.98
C PRO A 216 -14.69 38.44 12.83
N TYR A 217 -14.99 37.57 11.86
CA TYR A 217 -14.27 36.31 11.64
C TYR A 217 -12.99 36.47 10.81
N LEU A 218 -12.85 37.56 10.05
CA LEU A 218 -11.65 37.85 9.28
C LEU A 218 -10.51 38.43 10.14
N ASN A 219 -10.85 39.09 11.25
CA ASN A 219 -9.88 39.75 12.12
C ASN A 219 -9.24 38.81 13.16
N GLU A 220 -9.78 37.61 13.40
CA GLU A 220 -9.20 36.63 14.34
C GLU A 220 -7.92 35.95 13.82
N VAL A 221 -7.63 36.03 12.52
CA VAL A 221 -6.43 35.41 11.91
C VAL A 221 -5.19 36.33 11.97
N LEU A 222 -5.35 37.59 12.37
CA LEU A 222 -4.25 38.57 12.44
C LEU A 222 -3.71 38.82 13.86
N SER A 223 -4.11 38.02 14.85
CA SER A 223 -3.64 38.12 16.23
C SER A 223 -2.84 36.92 16.75
N CYS A 224 -2.25 36.12 15.85
CA CYS A 224 -1.21 35.13 16.19
C CYS A 224 0.14 35.55 15.62
#